data_AF-A0A074JBY3-F1
#
_entry.id   AF-A0A074JBY3-F1
#
_cell.length_a   1.000
_cell.length_b   1.000
_cell.length_c   1.000
_cell.angle_alpha   90.00
_cell.angle_beta   90.00
_cell.angle_gamma   90.00
#
_symmetry.space_group_name_H-M   'P 1'
#
loop_
_entity.id
_entity.type
_entity.pdbx_description
1 polymer ?
#
loop_
_entity_poly.entity_id
_entity_poly.type
_entity_poly.pdbx_seq_one_letter_code
_entity_poly.pdbx_strand_id
1 'polypeptide(L)' 'MEAPQMHHATATRIARLIYNAAQRRFEAVVEFFTPGLVEPLRVPVRINAAPGISHRQLTRALTREAQRRGIGGL' A
#
# COMPACT_ATOMS: atom_id res chain seq x y z
N MET A 1 -28.57 -16.18 13.10
CA MET A 1 -27.45 -15.43 13.69
C MET A 1 -26.59 -14.98 12.53
N GLU A 2 -26.80 -13.76 12.04
CA GLU A 2 -25.92 -13.16 11.05
C GLU A 2 -24.55 -12.96 11.69
N ALA A 3 -23.50 -13.51 11.07
CA ALA A 3 -22.14 -13.26 11.50
C ALA A 3 -21.87 -11.75 11.38
N PRO A 4 -21.27 -11.10 12.38
CA PRO A 4 -20.90 -9.70 12.25
C PRO A 4 -19.96 -9.58 11.06
N GLN A 5 -20.24 -8.63 10.17
CA GLN A 5 -19.30 -8.21 9.13
C GLN A 5 -18.02 -7.73 9.83
N MET A 6 -17.09 -8.66 10.11
CA MET A 6 -15.76 -8.34 10.54
C MET A 6 -15.13 -7.60 9.35
N HIS A 7 -15.12 -6.27 9.43
CA HIS A 7 -14.08 -5.48 8.81
C HIS A 7 -12.76 -6.02 9.33
N HIS A 8 -12.22 -7.08 8.71
CA HIS A 8 -10.87 -7.53 8.98
C HIS A 8 -9.98 -6.33 8.70
N ALA A 9 -9.54 -5.66 9.76
CA ALA A 9 -8.68 -4.50 9.66
C ALA A 9 -7.35 -4.97 9.07
N THR A 10 -7.23 -4.92 7.75
CA THR A 10 -6.00 -5.23 7.05
C THR A 10 -4.98 -4.18 7.45
N ALA A 11 -4.05 -4.54 8.34
CA ALA A 11 -2.97 -3.63 8.69
C ALA A 11 -2.09 -3.44 7.46
N THR A 12 -1.66 -2.20 7.21
CA THR A 12 -0.87 -1.85 6.03
C THR A 12 0.47 -1.26 6.47
N ARG A 13 1.59 -1.76 5.92
CA ARG A 13 2.93 -1.23 6.19
C ARG A 13 3.62 -0.86 4.87
N ILE A 14 4.32 0.28 4.85
CA ILE A 14 5.26 0.60 3.76
C ILE A 14 6.62 0.02 4.15
N ALA A 15 7.00 -1.10 3.55
CA ALA A 15 8.21 -1.83 3.91
C ALA A 15 9.49 -1.23 3.29
N ARG A 16 9.37 -0.67 2.09
CA ARG A 16 10.45 0.01 1.38
C ARG A 16 9.89 1.24 0.68
N LEU A 17 10.63 2.35 0.72
CA LEU A 17 10.28 3.60 0.04
C LEU A 17 11.55 4.24 -0.50
N ILE A 18 11.58 4.50 -1.81
CA ILE A 18 12.68 5.17 -2.50
C ILE A 18 12.10 6.27 -3.39
N TYR A 19 12.75 7.42 -3.42
CA TYR A 19 12.48 8.44 -4.43
C TYR A 19 13.50 8.32 -5.56
N ASN A 20 13.03 8.01 -6.77
CA ASN A 20 13.86 8.02 -7.98
C ASN A 20 13.84 9.44 -8.58
N ALA A 21 14.91 10.20 -8.35
CA ALA A 21 15.02 11.58 -8.82
C ALA A 21 15.07 11.70 -10.35
N ALA A 22 15.68 10.74 -11.04
CA ALA A 22 15.75 10.74 -12.50
C ALA A 22 14.36 10.58 -13.14
N GLN A 23 13.49 9.78 -12.52
CA GLN A 23 12.13 9.51 -13.01
C GLN A 23 11.05 10.32 -12.29
N ARG A 24 11.43 11.20 -11.34
CA ARG A 24 10.52 12.03 -10.53
C ARG A 24 9.36 11.26 -9.91
N ARG A 25 9.65 10.07 -9.36
CA ARG A 25 8.64 9.16 -8.82
C ARG A 25 9.09 8.47 -7.55
N PHE A 26 8.13 8.09 -6.71
CA PHE A 26 8.35 7.19 -5.60
C PHE A 26 8.12 5.75 -6.02
N GLU A 27 8.99 4.87 -5.55
CA GLU A 27 8.89 3.42 -5.67
C GLU A 27 8.80 2.83 -4.26
N ALA A 28 7.80 1.99 -4.02
CA ALA A 28 7.58 1.43 -2.70
C ALA A 28 7.09 -0.02 -2.76
N VAL A 29 7.23 -0.71 -1.64
CA VAL A 29 6.57 -2.00 -1.39
C VAL A 29 5.59 -1.80 -0.24
N VAL A 30 4.32 -2.07 -0.49
CA VAL A 30 3.25 -2.02 0.51
C VAL A 30 2.91 -3.45 0.91
N GLU A 31 2.92 -3.71 2.21
CA GLU A 31 2.55 -4.98 2.82
C GLU A 31 1.13 -4.88 3.39
N PHE A 32 0.28 -5.84 3.03
CA PHE A 32 -1.06 -6.03 3.59
C PHE A 32 -1.05 -7.25 4.52
N PHE A 33 -1.39 -7.03 5.78
CA PHE A 33 -1.47 -8.07 6.80
C PHE A 33 -2.93 -8.48 6.96
N THR A 34 -3.23 -9.72 6.60
CA THR A 34 -4.57 -10.30 6.76
C THR A 34 -4.50 -11.40 7.82
N PRO A 35 -5.43 -11.41 8.80
CA PRO A 35 -5.51 -12.52 9.75
C PRO A 35 -5.61 -13.86 9.03
N GLY A 36 -4.80 -14.84 9.44
CA GLY A 36 -4.78 -16.19 8.84
C GLY A 36 -3.75 -16.39 7.72
N LEU A 37 -3.03 -15.35 7.27
CA LEU A 37 -1.87 -15.51 6.39
C LEU A 37 -0.57 -15.53 7.20
N VAL A 38 0.34 -16.45 6.85
CA VAL A 38 1.67 -16.57 7.47
C VAL A 38 2.58 -15.41 7.07
N GLU A 39 2.46 -14.95 5.83
CA GLU A 39 3.22 -13.82 5.30
C GLU A 39 2.29 -12.72 4.77
N PRO A 40 2.67 -11.43 4.89
CA PRO A 40 1.89 -10.34 4.34
C PRO A 40 1.92 -10.34 2.82
N LEU A 41 0.81 -9.97 2.20
CA LEU A 41 0.76 -9.74 0.75
C LEU A 41 1.60 -8.49 0.41
N ARG A 42 2.64 -8.67 -0.39
CA ARG A 42 3.57 -7.61 -0.81
C ARG A 42 3.21 -7.09 -2.20
N VAL A 43 2.91 -5.79 -2.28
CA VAL A 43 2.52 -5.12 -3.52
C VAL A 43 3.53 -4.02 -3.86
N PRO A 44 4.34 -4.19 -4.92
CA PRO A 44 5.20 -3.12 -5.42
C PRO A 44 4.36 -2.05 -6.13
N VAL A 45 4.57 -0.80 -5.74
CA VAL A 45 3.85 0.36 -6.27
C VAL A 45 4.80 1.45 -6.72
N ARG A 46 4.32 2.25 -7.67
CA ARG A 46 5.03 3.43 -8.19
C ARG A 46 4.05 4.58 -8.28
N ILE A 47 4.42 5.74 -7.77
CA ILE A 47 3.60 6.95 -7.88
C ILE A 47 4.43 8.13 -8.36
N ASN A 48 3.88 8.93 -9.28
CA ASN A 48 4.49 10.18 -9.70
C ASN A 48 4.09 11.27 -8.70
N ALA A 49 5.06 11.82 -7.96
CA ALA A 49 4.83 12.90 -7.01
C ALA A 49 6.12 13.67 -6.77
N ALA A 50 5.99 14.95 -6.42
CA ALA A 50 7.12 15.79 -6.04
C ALA A 50 7.76 15.28 -4.73
N PRO A 51 9.07 15.47 -4.53
CA PRO A 51 9.76 15.02 -3.31
C PRO A 51 9.26 15.73 -2.05
N GLY A 52 8.69 16.93 -2.19
CA GLY A 52 8.08 17.70 -1.09
C GLY A 52 6.64 17.32 -0.73
N ILE A 53 6.10 16.23 -1.28
CA ILE A 53 4.76 15.74 -0.91
C ILE A 53 4.71 15.46 0.60
N SER A 54 3.61 15.86 1.24
CA SER A 54 3.47 15.58 2.68
C SER A 54 3.43 14.08 2.94
N HIS A 55 4.00 13.66 4.08
CA HIS A 55 4.02 12.26 4.49
C HIS A 55 2.60 11.62 4.45
N ARG A 56 1.58 12.34 4.93
CA ARG A 56 0.19 11.86 4.93
C ARG A 56 -0.35 11.64 3.52
N GLN A 57 -0.06 12.55 2.58
CA GLN A 57 -0.48 12.41 1.19
C GLN A 57 0.26 11.26 0.50
N LEU A 58 1.56 11.13 0.77
CA LEU A 58 2.40 10.05 0.24
C LEU A 58 1.88 8.68 0.68
N THR A 59 1.71 8.47 1.99
CA THR A 59 1.21 7.21 2.54
C THR A 59 -0.16 6.86 1.95
N ARG A 60 -1.08 7.82 1.88
CA ARG A 60 -2.40 7.60 1.26
C ARG A 60 -2.34 7.27 -0.23
N ALA A 61 -1.43 7.88 -0.99
CA ALA A 61 -1.27 7.61 -2.40
C ALA A 61 -0.71 6.20 -2.64
N LEU A 62 0.32 5.81 -1.88
CA LEU A 62 0.93 4.48 -1.96
C LEU A 62 -0.04 3.37 -1.56
N THR A 63 -0.78 3.54 -0.47
CA THR A 63 -1.79 2.55 -0.04
C THR A 63 -2.89 2.38 -1.08
N ARG A 64 -3.40 3.47 -1.67
CA ARG A 64 -4.44 3.40 -2.70
C ARG A 64 -3.95 2.73 -3.99
N GLU A 65 -2.72 3.04 -4.42
CA GLU A 65 -2.10 2.38 -5.56
C GLU A 65 -1.94 0.87 -5.30
N ALA A 66 -1.53 0.51 -4.08
CA ALA A 66 -1.33 -0.88 -3.70
C ALA A 66 -2.66 -1.65 -3.63
N GLN A 67 -3.72 -1.04 -3.10
CA GLN A 67 -5.06 -1.63 -3.09
C GLN A 67 -5.58 -1.84 -4.52
N ARG A 68 -5.38 -0.86 -5.42
CA ARG A 68 -5.78 -1.00 -6.82
C ARG A 68 -5.09 -2.18 -7.49
N ARG A 69 -3.80 -2.38 -7.23
CA ARG A 69 -2.99 -3.46 -7.83
C ARG A 69 -3.18 -4.83 -7.17
N GLY A 70 -3.35 -4.85 -5.85
CA GLY A 70 -3.35 -6.07 -5.05
C GLY A 70 -4.73 -6.66 -4.77
N ILE A 71 -5.80 -5.85 -4.85
CA ILE A 71 -7.18 -6.27 -4.50
C ILE A 71 -8.15 -6.08 -5.68
N GLY A 72 -7.88 -5.14 -6.60
CA GLY A 72 -8.72 -4.90 -7.78
C GLY A 72 -8.53 -5.86 -8.96
N GLY A 73 -7.83 -6.99 -8.74
CA GLY A 73 -7.52 -8.00 -9.77
C GLY A 73 -7.90 -9.42 -9.41
N LEU A 74 -8.70 -9.60 -8.34
CA LEU A 74 -9.37 -10.85 -7.99
C LEU A 74 -10.82 -10.80 -8.46
#